data_AF-A0A957GJD3-F1
#
_entry.id   AF-A0A957GJD3-F1
#
_cell.length_a   1.000
_cell.length_b   1.000
_cell.length_c   1.000
_cell.angle_alpha   90.00
_cell.angle_beta   90.00
_cell.angle_gamma   90.00
#
_symmetry.space_group_name_H-M   'P 1'
#
loop_
_entity.id
_entity.type
_entity.pdbx_description
1 polymer ?
#
loop_
_entity_poly.entity_id
_entity_poly.type
_entity_poly.pdbx_seq_one_letter_code
_entity_poly.pdbx_strand_id
1 'polypeptide(L)'
;DPTFYNDYFLFWDMTGNVLRGLHLPLWVYAAGAVALGGLLLALWRLLRFLLLGLPTERLSVWTRAGLCVLLLGALGETAVFPTDLGQPETAVSSLVIKLLENSGRSRLAYARVNQFNSDNLAPHYQFTHNNLTQKPDIYLLFVESYGSVLYQRDDLLPATLRLHNELMDKLRDNGWSVASTRSEAPTWGGASWVSYTSALTGLRLESHAQFLALLDKYQERPFPHLINYLHDQGYRTYRLSSIGTELDQNTLATYQQFYRFDQWLQFSDLDYDGPLYGWGPSPPDQYALNAAEAQIEASGGDAPHLLFFLTQNSHYPWNPLPTLADDWRTLPDLPQPPAPPAERPSYDVLRQHYMTAVGYDLKTLVDFIVEQGDDNDLFILIGDHQPARVARYSDGWDTPVHIISRNADLVDAFRPYADFSHSLSTRDITATLHHEGLYSLLMRVLLTQYGSDPTNVPDYAPGGFVD
;
A
#
# COMPACT_ATOMS: atom_id res chain seq x y z
N ASP A 1 -5.06 -8.38 -9.47
CA ASP A 1 -6.21 -8.27 -10.39
C ASP A 1 -7.53 -8.08 -9.66
N PRO A 2 -8.40 -7.20 -10.19
CA PRO A 2 -9.75 -7.01 -9.69
C PRO A 2 -10.58 -8.29 -9.85
N THR A 3 -11.32 -8.65 -8.81
CA THR A 3 -12.25 -9.79 -8.81
C THR A 3 -13.51 -9.37 -8.08
N PHE A 4 -14.69 -9.84 -8.50
CA PHE A 4 -15.94 -9.49 -7.83
C PHE A 4 -15.91 -9.76 -6.33
N TYR A 5 -15.23 -10.83 -5.90
CA TYR A 5 -15.06 -11.13 -4.49
C TYR A 5 -14.25 -10.07 -3.75
N ASN A 6 -13.03 -9.76 -4.18
CA ASN A 6 -12.20 -8.74 -3.50
C ASN A 6 -12.77 -7.33 -3.65
N ASP A 7 -13.28 -7.01 -4.84
CA ASP A 7 -13.84 -5.70 -5.17
C ASP A 7 -15.12 -5.43 -4.37
N TYR A 8 -15.88 -6.47 -4.00
CA TYR A 8 -17.04 -6.33 -3.12
C TYR A 8 -16.67 -5.77 -1.75
N PHE A 9 -15.63 -6.31 -1.11
CA PHE A 9 -15.17 -5.82 0.20
C PHE A 9 -14.61 -4.41 0.10
N LEU A 10 -13.75 -4.16 -0.90
CA LEU A 10 -13.21 -2.82 -1.17
C LEU A 10 -14.32 -1.80 -1.42
N PHE A 11 -15.30 -2.15 -2.26
CA PHE A 11 -16.43 -1.29 -2.56
C PHE A 11 -17.23 -0.98 -1.30
N TRP A 12 -17.51 -1.97 -0.45
CA TRP A 12 -18.28 -1.75 0.77
C TRP A 12 -17.58 -0.79 1.74
N ASP A 13 -16.29 -1.01 2.01
CA ASP A 13 -15.50 -0.15 2.91
C ASP A 13 -15.31 1.25 2.31
N MET A 14 -14.97 1.35 1.02
CA MET A 14 -14.76 2.64 0.37
C MET A 14 -16.05 3.44 0.19
N THR A 15 -17.18 2.82 -0.15
CA THR A 15 -18.45 3.55 -0.33
C THR A 15 -18.97 4.11 0.97
N GLY A 16 -18.82 3.40 2.09
CA GLY A 16 -19.13 3.94 3.42
C GLY A 16 -18.37 5.25 3.66
N ASN A 17 -17.07 5.26 3.39
CA ASN A 17 -16.21 6.44 3.59
C ASN A 17 -16.53 7.58 2.61
N VAL A 18 -16.68 7.27 1.33
CA VAL A 18 -17.03 8.27 0.29
C VAL A 18 -18.39 8.91 0.57
N LEU A 19 -19.40 8.12 0.93
CA LEU A 19 -20.74 8.66 1.21
C LEU A 19 -20.73 9.59 2.43
N ARG A 20 -19.94 9.28 3.47
CA ARG A 20 -19.76 10.16 4.63
C ARG A 20 -19.03 11.45 4.29
N GLY A 21 -18.00 11.39 3.45
CA GLY A 21 -17.18 12.57 3.07
C GLY A 21 -17.85 13.53 2.09
N LEU A 22 -18.91 13.12 1.38
CA LEU A 22 -19.58 13.97 0.40
C LEU A 22 -20.40 15.13 1.01
N HIS A 23 -20.69 15.13 2.31
CA HIS A 23 -21.46 16.15 3.04
C HIS A 23 -22.72 16.65 2.30
N LEU A 24 -23.38 15.78 1.52
CA LEU A 24 -24.54 16.18 0.73
C LEU A 24 -25.78 16.29 1.63
N PRO A 25 -26.78 17.10 1.25
CA PRO A 25 -28.03 17.13 1.99
C PRO A 25 -28.79 15.80 1.82
N LEU A 26 -29.48 15.33 2.88
CA LEU A 26 -30.14 14.02 2.95
C LEU A 26 -31.02 13.68 1.73
N TRP A 27 -31.66 14.68 1.15
CA TRP A 27 -32.54 14.50 -0.02
C TRP A 27 -31.77 14.04 -1.27
N VAL A 28 -30.48 14.38 -1.42
CA VAL A 28 -29.65 13.94 -2.54
C VAL A 28 -29.37 12.44 -2.43
N TYR A 29 -29.06 11.96 -1.22
CA TYR A 29 -28.93 10.53 -0.96
C TYR A 29 -30.26 9.80 -1.20
N ALA A 30 -31.38 10.34 -0.72
CA ALA A 30 -32.71 9.77 -0.95
C ALA A 30 -33.08 9.72 -2.44
N ALA A 31 -32.81 10.80 -3.18
CA ALA A 31 -33.04 10.86 -4.63
C ALA A 31 -32.16 9.85 -5.38
N GLY A 32 -30.89 9.72 -4.99
CA GLY A 32 -29.97 8.71 -5.51
C GLY A 32 -30.47 7.28 -5.26
N ALA A 33 -30.95 6.99 -4.05
CA ALA A 33 -31.52 5.69 -3.69
C ALA A 33 -32.80 5.37 -4.50
N VAL A 34 -33.68 6.35 -4.69
CA VAL A 34 -34.89 6.21 -5.53
C VAL A 34 -34.51 5.97 -7.00
N ALA A 35 -33.54 6.73 -7.53
CA ALA A 35 -33.07 6.57 -8.90
C ALA A 35 -32.45 5.18 -9.11
N LEU A 36 -31.60 4.73 -8.19
CA LEU A 36 -31.00 3.39 -8.22
C LEU A 36 -32.06 2.29 -8.13
N GLY A 37 -33.03 2.42 -7.20
CA GLY A 37 -34.15 1.49 -7.08
C GLY A 37 -35.00 1.43 -8.35
N GLY A 38 -35.26 2.58 -8.99
CA GLY A 38 -35.95 2.68 -10.27
C GLY A 38 -35.17 2.00 -11.40
N LEU A 39 -33.86 2.21 -11.48
CA LEU A 39 -32.97 1.56 -12.44
C LEU A 39 -32.97 0.04 -12.27
N LEU A 40 -32.80 -0.44 -11.03
CA LEU A 40 -32.82 -1.87 -10.71
C LEU A 40 -34.17 -2.51 -11.03
N LEU A 41 -35.27 -1.82 -10.74
CA LEU A 41 -36.61 -2.27 -11.11
C LEU A 41 -36.80 -2.33 -12.63
N ALA A 42 -36.33 -1.32 -13.36
CA ALA A 42 -36.37 -1.30 -14.82
C ALA A 42 -35.53 -2.44 -15.43
N LEU A 43 -34.33 -2.67 -14.91
CA LEU A 43 -33.45 -3.76 -15.31
C LEU A 43 -34.08 -5.12 -15.00
N TRP A 44 -34.64 -5.30 -13.81
CA TRP A 44 -35.36 -6.52 -13.43
C TRP A 44 -36.57 -6.77 -14.33
N ARG A 45 -37.36 -5.73 -14.63
CA ARG A 45 -38.50 -5.83 -15.56
C ARG A 45 -38.04 -6.20 -16.97
N LEU A 46 -36.94 -5.61 -17.45
CA LEU A 46 -36.35 -5.92 -18.74
C LEU A 46 -35.85 -7.37 -18.79
N LEU A 47 -35.07 -7.81 -17.79
CA LEU A 47 -34.60 -9.19 -17.67
C LEU A 47 -35.77 -10.17 -17.59
N ARG A 48 -36.79 -9.88 -16.78
CA ARG A 48 -38.00 -10.68 -16.68
C ARG A 48 -38.75 -10.74 -18.01
N PHE A 49 -38.86 -9.63 -18.73
CA PHE A 49 -39.49 -9.60 -20.05
C PHE A 49 -38.70 -10.44 -21.06
N LEU A 50 -37.37 -10.32 -21.08
CA LEU A 50 -36.50 -11.07 -21.98
C LEU A 50 -36.47 -12.57 -21.67
N LEU A 51 -36.49 -12.96 -20.39
CA LEU A 51 -36.38 -14.36 -19.94
C LEU A 51 -37.73 -15.09 -19.82
N LEU A 52 -38.78 -14.38 -19.39
CA LEU A 52 -40.08 -14.97 -19.04
C LEU A 52 -41.26 -14.34 -19.83
N GLY A 53 -41.04 -13.21 -20.50
CA GLY A 53 -42.07 -12.45 -21.20
C GLY A 53 -42.18 -12.75 -22.70
N LEU A 54 -41.27 -13.55 -23.28
CA LEU A 54 -41.44 -14.06 -24.63
C LEU A 54 -42.52 -15.14 -24.63
N PRO A 55 -43.67 -14.95 -25.31
CA PRO A 55 -44.69 -16.00 -25.42
C PRO A 55 -44.13 -17.15 -26.26
N THR A 56 -43.50 -18.12 -25.60
CA THR A 56 -42.90 -19.28 -26.26
C THR A 56 -43.94 -20.05 -27.07
N GLU A 57 -45.20 -20.05 -26.64
CA GLU A 57 -46.34 -20.70 -27.30
C GLU A 57 -46.64 -20.19 -28.73
N ARG A 58 -46.15 -19.00 -29.12
CA ARG A 58 -46.31 -18.47 -30.50
C ARG A 58 -45.07 -18.63 -31.39
N LEU A 59 -43.97 -19.13 -30.85
CA LEU A 59 -42.75 -19.37 -31.62
C LEU A 59 -42.83 -20.74 -32.29
N SER A 60 -42.79 -20.78 -33.63
CA SER A 60 -42.72 -22.04 -34.38
C SER A 60 -41.52 -22.88 -33.94
N VAL A 61 -41.60 -24.21 -34.09
CA VAL A 61 -40.47 -25.13 -33.82
C VAL A 61 -39.20 -24.67 -34.54
N TRP A 62 -39.32 -24.10 -35.74
CA TRP A 62 -38.20 -23.58 -36.51
C TRP A 62 -37.60 -22.30 -35.94
N THR A 63 -38.42 -21.43 -35.34
CA THR A 63 -37.94 -20.23 -34.66
C THR A 63 -37.23 -20.59 -33.35
N ARG A 64 -37.73 -21.59 -32.63
CA ARG A 64 -37.08 -22.11 -31.42
C ARG A 64 -35.76 -22.82 -31.75
N ALA A 65 -35.75 -23.65 -32.81
CA ALA A 65 -34.54 -24.29 -33.30
C ALA A 65 -33.53 -23.24 -33.81
N GLY A 66 -33.98 -22.21 -34.51
CA GLY A 66 -33.16 -21.09 -34.96
C GLY A 66 -32.57 -20.28 -33.79
N LEU A 67 -33.36 -20.01 -32.75
CA LEU A 67 -32.85 -19.37 -31.52
C LEU A 67 -31.88 -20.28 -30.76
N CYS A 68 -32.12 -21.58 -30.68
CA CYS A 68 -31.16 -22.53 -30.11
C CYS A 68 -29.87 -22.62 -30.94
N VAL A 69 -29.94 -22.59 -32.26
CA VAL A 69 -28.76 -22.57 -33.15
C VAL A 69 -28.03 -21.23 -33.05
N LEU A 70 -28.73 -20.11 -32.91
CA LEU A 70 -28.12 -18.81 -32.65
C LEU A 70 -27.47 -18.75 -31.27
N LEU A 71 -28.09 -19.34 -30.25
CA LEU A 71 -27.53 -19.42 -28.90
C LEU A 71 -26.31 -20.35 -28.86
N LEU A 72 -26.40 -21.53 -29.48
CA LEU A 72 -25.29 -22.48 -29.63
C LEU A 72 -24.19 -21.94 -30.54
N GLY A 73 -24.54 -21.14 -31.55
CA GLY A 73 -23.60 -20.44 -32.43
C GLY A 73 -22.87 -19.32 -31.70
N ALA A 74 -23.58 -18.50 -30.90
CA ALA A 74 -22.98 -17.48 -30.05
C ALA A 74 -22.09 -18.09 -28.96
N LEU A 75 -22.52 -19.22 -28.35
CA LEU A 75 -21.72 -20.00 -27.41
C LEU A 75 -20.55 -20.75 -28.09
N GLY A 76 -20.71 -21.13 -29.36
CA GLY A 76 -19.67 -21.79 -30.16
C GLY A 76 -18.59 -20.82 -30.62
N GLU A 77 -18.98 -19.61 -31.07
CA GLU A 77 -18.04 -18.53 -31.38
C GLU A 77 -17.24 -18.12 -30.14
N THR A 78 -17.85 -18.10 -28.95
CA THR A 78 -17.13 -17.82 -27.68
C THR A 78 -16.03 -18.85 -27.36
N ALA A 79 -16.08 -20.05 -27.93
CA ALA A 79 -15.08 -21.10 -27.70
C ALA A 79 -13.95 -21.14 -28.74
N VAL A 80 -14.08 -20.40 -29.86
CA VAL A 80 -13.19 -20.52 -31.03
C VAL A 80 -12.35 -19.25 -31.28
N PHE A 81 -12.74 -18.07 -30.76
CA PHE A 81 -11.98 -16.84 -30.99
C PHE A 81 -10.84 -16.60 -29.99
N PRO A 82 -9.65 -16.14 -30.44
CA PRO A 82 -8.54 -15.80 -29.56
C PRO A 82 -8.88 -14.58 -28.69
N THR A 83 -8.25 -14.53 -27.51
CA THR A 83 -8.37 -13.55 -26.43
C THR A 83 -7.96 -12.10 -26.79
N ASP A 84 -7.82 -11.74 -28.06
CA ASP A 84 -7.40 -10.40 -28.47
C ASP A 84 -8.56 -9.40 -28.45
N LEU A 85 -8.55 -8.57 -27.40
CA LEU A 85 -9.51 -7.52 -27.12
C LEU A 85 -9.26 -6.29 -28.00
N GLY A 86 -9.94 -6.18 -29.15
CA GLY A 86 -9.74 -5.01 -30.01
C GLY A 86 -10.86 -4.57 -30.95
N GLN A 87 -11.97 -5.30 -31.11
CA GLN A 87 -13.02 -4.92 -32.09
C GLN A 87 -14.43 -4.80 -31.49
N PRO A 88 -15.19 -3.72 -31.81
CA PRO A 88 -16.53 -3.46 -31.25
C PRO A 88 -17.56 -4.56 -31.55
N GLU A 89 -17.38 -5.34 -32.62
CA GLU A 89 -18.30 -6.39 -33.05
C GLU A 89 -18.25 -7.65 -32.14
N THR A 90 -17.23 -7.77 -31.28
CA THR A 90 -17.03 -8.88 -30.30
C THR A 90 -17.51 -8.57 -28.88
N ALA A 91 -18.24 -7.45 -28.68
CA ALA A 91 -18.52 -6.91 -27.35
C ALA A 91 -19.32 -7.86 -26.43
N VAL A 92 -20.29 -8.61 -26.96
CA VAL A 92 -21.16 -9.48 -26.13
C VAL A 92 -20.46 -10.78 -25.71
N SER A 93 -19.69 -11.41 -26.60
CA SER A 93 -18.86 -12.58 -26.27
C SER A 93 -17.76 -12.19 -25.27
N SER A 94 -17.14 -11.02 -25.46
CA SER A 94 -16.13 -10.49 -24.54
C SER A 94 -16.68 -10.23 -23.14
N LEU A 95 -17.94 -9.78 -23.01
CA LEU A 95 -18.53 -9.51 -21.71
C LEU A 95 -18.81 -10.82 -20.95
N VAL A 96 -19.45 -11.80 -21.59
CA VAL A 96 -19.75 -13.10 -20.94
C VAL A 96 -18.48 -13.83 -20.55
N ILE A 97 -17.46 -13.86 -21.42
CA ILE A 97 -16.15 -14.45 -21.12
C ILE A 97 -15.50 -13.73 -19.93
N LYS A 98 -15.44 -12.39 -19.93
CA LYS A 98 -14.91 -11.62 -18.79
C LYS A 98 -15.67 -11.88 -17.49
N LEU A 99 -16.99 -12.01 -17.54
CA LEU A 99 -17.81 -12.35 -16.37
C LEU A 99 -17.50 -13.75 -15.85
N LEU A 100 -17.38 -14.75 -16.73
CA LEU A 100 -17.06 -16.12 -16.35
C LEU A 100 -15.64 -16.25 -15.81
N GLU A 101 -14.66 -15.61 -16.45
CA GLU A 101 -13.28 -15.55 -15.98
C GLU A 101 -13.19 -14.88 -14.61
N ASN A 102 -13.82 -13.72 -14.44
CA ASN A 102 -13.83 -13.03 -13.15
C ASN A 102 -14.54 -13.86 -12.08
N SER A 103 -15.65 -14.54 -12.43
CA SER A 103 -16.34 -15.46 -11.52
C SER A 103 -15.43 -16.63 -11.09
N GLY A 104 -14.66 -17.18 -12.03
CA GLY A 104 -13.64 -18.21 -11.74
C GLY A 104 -12.55 -17.68 -10.80
N ARG A 105 -11.96 -16.52 -11.11
CA ARG A 105 -10.95 -15.86 -10.26
C ARG A 105 -11.50 -15.52 -8.87
N SER A 106 -12.76 -15.09 -8.78
CA SER A 106 -13.46 -14.80 -7.52
C SER A 106 -13.62 -16.04 -6.64
N ARG A 107 -13.97 -17.20 -7.24
CA ARG A 107 -14.02 -18.47 -6.50
C ARG A 107 -12.65 -18.89 -5.98
N LEU A 108 -11.60 -18.70 -6.77
CA LEU A 108 -10.22 -18.97 -6.35
C LEU A 108 -9.78 -18.01 -5.23
N ALA A 109 -10.13 -16.72 -5.32
CA ALA A 109 -9.88 -15.74 -4.26
C ALA A 109 -10.58 -16.13 -2.95
N TYR A 110 -11.87 -16.48 -3.01
CA TYR A 110 -12.62 -17.00 -1.87
C TYR A 110 -11.99 -18.26 -1.28
N ALA A 111 -11.61 -19.23 -2.12
CA ALA A 111 -10.94 -20.44 -1.67
C ALA A 111 -9.61 -20.14 -0.97
N ARG A 112 -8.80 -19.22 -1.51
CA ARG A 112 -7.54 -18.77 -0.88
C ARG A 112 -7.77 -18.11 0.47
N VAL A 113 -8.78 -17.25 0.61
CA VAL A 113 -9.13 -16.64 1.91
C VAL A 113 -9.54 -17.71 2.93
N ASN A 114 -10.35 -18.68 2.52
CA ASN A 114 -10.78 -19.77 3.42
C ASN A 114 -9.66 -20.78 3.75
N GLN A 115 -8.69 -20.94 2.86
CA GLN A 115 -7.54 -21.83 3.05
C GLN A 115 -6.40 -21.16 3.82
N PHE A 116 -6.37 -19.84 3.88
CA PHE A 116 -5.38 -19.07 4.64
C PHE A 116 -5.41 -19.51 6.11
N ASN A 117 -4.42 -20.30 6.51
CA ASN A 117 -4.41 -20.95 7.81
C ASN A 117 -3.19 -20.53 8.61
N SER A 118 -3.34 -19.35 9.21
CA SER A 118 -2.33 -18.78 10.09
C SER A 118 -2.05 -19.57 11.40
N ASP A 119 -2.78 -20.65 11.70
CA ASP A 119 -2.59 -21.39 12.96
C ASP A 119 -1.34 -22.29 12.92
N ASN A 120 -0.87 -22.67 11.73
CA ASN A 120 0.36 -23.45 11.57
C ASN A 120 1.64 -22.61 11.64
N LEU A 121 1.52 -21.28 11.78
CA LEU A 121 2.65 -20.37 11.70
C LEU A 121 3.41 -20.23 13.02
N ALA A 122 2.88 -20.73 14.14
CA ALA A 122 3.50 -20.59 15.46
C ALA A 122 5.00 -20.97 15.51
N PRO A 123 5.48 -22.01 14.81
CA PRO A 123 6.90 -22.33 14.75
C PRO A 123 7.78 -21.21 14.18
N HIS A 124 7.26 -20.42 13.24
CA HIS A 124 7.98 -19.31 12.61
C HIS A 124 8.17 -18.10 13.54
N TYR A 125 7.57 -18.10 14.74
CA TYR A 125 7.63 -16.97 15.69
C TYR A 125 8.23 -17.34 17.05
N GLN A 126 8.86 -18.51 17.20
CA GLN A 126 9.37 -18.97 18.51
C GLN A 126 10.46 -18.08 19.13
N PHE A 127 11.09 -17.23 18.32
CA PHE A 127 12.13 -16.29 18.75
C PHE A 127 11.61 -15.07 19.52
N THR A 128 10.30 -14.85 19.59
CA THR A 128 9.73 -13.61 20.17
C THR A 128 10.01 -13.42 21.66
N HIS A 129 10.49 -14.45 22.36
CA HIS A 129 10.94 -14.37 23.75
C HIS A 129 12.41 -13.92 23.91
N ASN A 130 13.16 -13.81 22.80
CA ASN A 130 14.53 -13.32 22.81
C ASN A 130 14.52 -11.80 23.00
N ASN A 131 15.09 -11.32 24.10
CA ASN A 131 15.04 -9.90 24.45
C ASN A 131 16.15 -9.10 23.79
N LEU A 132 15.85 -7.88 23.36
CA LEU A 132 16.83 -6.92 22.88
C LEU A 132 17.61 -6.31 24.05
N THR A 133 18.94 -6.38 23.97
CA THR A 133 19.92 -5.81 24.91
C THR A 133 20.30 -4.38 24.54
N GLN A 134 20.24 -4.04 23.25
CA GLN A 134 20.32 -2.68 22.73
C GLN A 134 19.05 -2.38 21.95
N LYS A 135 18.53 -1.16 22.09
CA LYS A 135 17.23 -0.78 21.55
C LYS A 135 17.37 0.56 20.81
N PRO A 136 17.77 0.53 19.52
CA PRO A 136 17.76 1.74 18.70
C PRO A 136 16.33 2.24 18.52
N ASP A 137 16.12 3.53 18.32
CA ASP A 137 14.83 4.01 17.83
C ASP A 137 14.65 3.56 16.37
N ILE A 138 13.44 3.13 16.03
CA ILE A 138 13.15 2.51 14.73
C ILE A 138 12.13 3.38 13.99
N TYR A 139 12.49 3.78 12.78
CA TYR A 139 11.60 4.51 11.88
C TYR A 139 11.27 3.62 10.70
N LEU A 140 10.04 3.10 10.66
CA LEU A 140 9.54 2.30 9.56
C LEU A 140 8.67 3.17 8.65
N LEU A 141 9.30 3.70 7.60
CA LEU A 141 8.73 4.72 6.74
C LEU A 141 8.45 4.12 5.36
N PHE A 142 7.17 3.82 5.11
CA PHE A 142 6.70 3.46 3.79
C PHE A 142 6.60 4.72 2.93
N VAL A 143 7.23 4.68 1.75
CA VAL A 143 7.17 5.76 0.76
C VAL A 143 6.11 5.40 -0.26
N GLU A 144 5.04 6.17 -0.26
CA GLU A 144 3.88 5.94 -1.12
C GLU A 144 4.27 5.90 -2.60
N SER A 145 3.79 4.87 -3.29
CA SER A 145 4.00 4.68 -4.72
C SER A 145 5.48 4.72 -5.16
N TYR A 146 6.45 4.44 -4.27
CA TYR A 146 7.88 4.44 -4.60
C TYR A 146 8.30 3.12 -5.25
N GLY A 147 7.98 3.00 -6.54
CA GLY A 147 8.25 1.81 -7.35
C GLY A 147 9.59 1.84 -8.08
N SER A 148 10.11 0.66 -8.43
CA SER A 148 11.31 0.51 -9.26
C SER A 148 11.15 1.02 -10.70
N VAL A 149 9.92 1.39 -11.14
CA VAL A 149 9.67 2.02 -12.45
C VAL A 149 10.60 3.21 -12.72
N LEU A 150 11.04 3.90 -11.66
CA LEU A 150 12.03 4.99 -11.72
C LEU A 150 13.34 4.60 -12.42
N TYR A 151 13.72 3.32 -12.39
CA TYR A 151 14.93 2.79 -13.04
C TYR A 151 14.66 2.13 -14.39
N GLN A 152 13.41 1.84 -14.71
CA GLN A 152 13.02 1.03 -15.87
C GLN A 152 12.61 1.86 -17.07
N ARG A 153 12.32 3.14 -16.86
CA ARG A 153 11.88 4.06 -17.90
C ARG A 153 12.97 5.09 -18.21
N ASP A 154 13.34 5.18 -19.49
CA ASP A 154 14.38 6.09 -19.97
C ASP A 154 14.11 7.56 -19.64
N ASP A 155 12.83 7.94 -19.57
CA ASP A 155 12.42 9.32 -19.30
C ASP A 155 12.49 9.70 -17.80
N LEU A 156 12.49 8.71 -16.90
CA LEU A 156 12.61 8.91 -15.45
C LEU A 156 14.06 8.72 -14.97
N LEU A 157 14.76 7.73 -15.54
CA LEU A 157 16.06 7.26 -15.06
C LEU A 157 17.10 8.38 -14.83
N PRO A 158 17.31 9.35 -15.73
CA PRO A 158 18.31 10.40 -15.50
C PRO A 158 17.97 11.29 -14.29
N ALA A 159 16.69 11.60 -14.07
CA ALA A 159 16.26 12.41 -12.92
C ALA A 159 16.38 11.61 -11.62
N THR A 160 15.99 10.35 -11.65
CA THR A 160 16.14 9.41 -10.54
C THR A 160 17.60 9.26 -10.09
N LEU A 161 18.54 9.02 -11.01
CA LEU A 161 19.95 8.86 -10.67
C LEU A 161 20.56 10.14 -10.09
N ARG A 162 20.20 11.31 -10.63
CA ARG A 162 20.65 12.60 -10.07
C ARG A 162 20.16 12.79 -8.64
N LEU A 163 18.86 12.55 -8.41
CA LEU A 163 18.25 12.67 -7.09
C LEU A 163 18.92 11.72 -6.09
N HIS A 164 19.05 10.43 -6.42
CA HIS A 164 19.64 9.46 -5.50
C HIS A 164 21.12 9.74 -5.19
N ASN A 165 21.89 10.26 -6.15
CA ASN A 165 23.27 10.66 -5.89
C ASN A 165 23.33 11.87 -4.95
N GLU A 166 22.50 12.90 -5.18
CA GLU A 166 22.40 14.08 -4.31
C GLU A 166 22.04 13.68 -2.87
N LEU A 167 21.03 12.83 -2.71
CA LEU A 167 20.57 12.36 -1.40
C LEU A 167 21.60 11.45 -0.71
N MET A 168 22.26 10.57 -1.48
CA MET A 168 23.33 9.71 -0.94
C MET A 168 24.54 10.53 -0.48
N ASP A 169 24.91 11.56 -1.24
CA ASP A 169 25.98 12.49 -0.86
C ASP A 169 25.60 13.21 0.45
N LYS A 170 24.37 13.73 0.57
CA LYS A 170 23.88 14.37 1.79
C LYS A 170 23.92 13.43 3.00
N LEU A 171 23.46 12.18 2.86
CA LEU A 171 23.51 11.18 3.93
C LEU A 171 24.96 10.88 4.35
N ARG A 172 25.84 10.59 3.39
CA ARG A 172 27.25 10.28 3.64
C ARG A 172 27.98 11.44 4.30
N ASP A 173 27.80 12.65 3.81
CA ASP A 173 28.47 13.85 4.32
C ASP A 173 28.01 14.17 5.76
N ASN A 174 26.84 13.68 6.17
CA ASN A 174 26.33 13.74 7.53
C ASN A 174 26.60 12.47 8.35
N GLY A 175 27.39 11.51 7.86
CA GLY A 175 27.82 10.32 8.62
C GLY A 175 26.84 9.15 8.65
N TRP A 176 25.82 9.15 7.79
CA TRP A 176 24.87 8.04 7.67
C TRP A 176 25.40 6.95 6.75
N SER A 177 25.29 5.70 7.21
CA SER A 177 25.56 4.51 6.39
C SER A 177 24.26 4.01 5.78
N VAL A 178 24.34 3.47 4.56
CA VAL A 178 23.18 3.01 3.78
C VAL A 178 23.43 1.62 3.24
N ALA A 179 22.40 0.77 3.31
CA ALA A 179 22.29 -0.47 2.54
C ALA A 179 20.94 -0.49 1.81
N SER A 180 20.97 -0.53 0.47
CA SER A 180 19.75 -0.54 -0.35
C SER A 180 19.60 -1.80 -1.19
N THR A 181 18.38 -2.32 -1.25
CA THR A 181 18.01 -3.44 -2.14
C THR A 181 16.62 -3.21 -2.76
N ARG A 182 16.03 -4.23 -3.39
CA ARG A 182 14.65 -4.23 -3.87
C ARG A 182 13.84 -5.35 -3.24
N SER A 183 12.57 -5.08 -2.96
CA SER A 183 11.58 -6.09 -2.55
C SER A 183 10.39 -6.14 -3.50
N GLU A 184 9.91 -7.33 -3.85
CA GLU A 184 8.68 -7.49 -4.65
C GLU A 184 7.43 -7.17 -3.80
N ALA A 185 6.66 -6.17 -4.24
CA ALA A 185 5.39 -5.82 -3.62
C ALA A 185 4.29 -6.85 -3.88
N PRO A 186 3.44 -7.16 -2.87
CA PRO A 186 2.27 -8.01 -3.09
C PRO A 186 1.12 -7.25 -3.74
N THR A 187 1.24 -5.92 -3.86
CA THR A 187 0.24 -5.02 -4.43
C THR A 187 0.83 -4.11 -5.49
N TRP A 188 -0.04 -3.55 -6.33
CA TRP A 188 0.34 -2.70 -7.46
C TRP A 188 -0.64 -1.55 -7.59
N GLY A 189 -0.14 -0.31 -7.54
CA GLY A 189 -0.94 0.89 -7.79
C GLY A 189 -1.96 1.24 -6.71
N GLY A 190 -1.89 0.62 -5.54
CA GLY A 190 -2.80 0.86 -4.42
C GLY A 190 -2.79 -0.27 -3.40
N ALA A 191 -3.66 -0.16 -2.40
CA ALA A 191 -3.81 -1.12 -1.31
C ALA A 191 -2.56 -1.26 -0.42
N SER A 192 -1.90 -0.14 -0.12
CA SER A 192 -0.70 -0.03 0.72
C SER A 192 -0.81 -0.78 2.05
N TRP A 193 -2.01 -0.89 2.62
CA TRP A 193 -2.24 -1.67 3.84
C TRP A 193 -1.95 -3.15 3.69
N VAL A 194 -2.22 -3.74 2.54
CA VAL A 194 -1.84 -5.13 2.26
C VAL A 194 -0.32 -5.25 2.18
N SER A 195 0.35 -4.27 1.57
CA SER A 195 1.81 -4.23 1.45
C SER A 195 2.51 -4.15 2.81
N TYR A 196 2.19 -3.11 3.60
CA TYR A 196 2.85 -2.96 4.91
C TYR A 196 2.46 -4.06 5.90
N THR A 197 1.24 -4.61 5.82
CA THR A 197 0.87 -5.75 6.69
C THR A 197 1.70 -6.98 6.33
N SER A 198 1.93 -7.22 5.04
CA SER A 198 2.76 -8.35 4.61
C SER A 198 4.19 -8.21 5.14
N ALA A 199 4.79 -7.02 5.01
CA ALA A 199 6.12 -6.72 5.54
C ALA A 199 6.23 -6.83 7.07
N LEU A 200 5.19 -6.45 7.80
CA LEU A 200 5.17 -6.49 9.27
C LEU A 200 5.00 -7.90 9.82
N THR A 201 4.21 -8.73 9.13
CA THR A 201 3.78 -10.05 9.63
C THR A 201 4.67 -11.18 9.13
N GLY A 202 5.33 -11.01 8.00
CA GLY A 202 6.03 -12.11 7.34
C GLY A 202 5.13 -12.97 6.44
N LEU A 203 3.85 -12.59 6.26
CA LEU A 203 2.87 -13.32 5.45
C LEU A 203 2.56 -12.57 4.17
N ARG A 204 2.60 -13.26 3.03
CA ARG A 204 2.16 -12.66 1.77
C ARG A 204 0.64 -12.52 1.75
N LEU A 205 0.14 -11.30 1.88
CA LEU A 205 -1.27 -10.99 1.64
C LEU A 205 -1.44 -10.53 0.19
N GLU A 206 -2.33 -11.17 -0.56
CA GLU A 206 -2.53 -10.89 -1.99
C GLU A 206 -3.77 -10.01 -2.25
N SER A 207 -4.55 -9.71 -1.21
CA SER A 207 -5.82 -9.00 -1.36
C SER A 207 -6.33 -8.37 -0.07
N HIS A 208 -7.20 -7.37 -0.24
CA HIS A 208 -7.94 -6.77 0.87
C HIS A 208 -8.84 -7.78 1.61
N ALA A 209 -9.41 -8.79 0.92
CA ALA A 209 -10.21 -9.82 1.58
C ALA A 209 -9.36 -10.72 2.51
N GLN A 210 -8.14 -11.09 2.11
CA GLN A 210 -7.20 -11.81 2.99
C GLN A 210 -6.77 -10.95 4.18
N PHE A 211 -6.54 -9.65 3.95
CA PHE A 211 -6.27 -8.71 5.03
C PHE A 211 -7.41 -8.65 6.06
N LEU A 212 -8.67 -8.52 5.61
CA LEU A 212 -9.82 -8.52 6.51
C LEU A 212 -9.96 -9.86 7.26
N ALA A 213 -9.73 -11.00 6.59
CA ALA A 213 -9.77 -12.30 7.25
C ALA A 213 -8.67 -12.45 8.32
N LEU A 214 -7.47 -11.92 8.07
CA LEU A 214 -6.40 -11.88 9.07
C LEU A 214 -6.80 -10.99 10.26
N LEU A 215 -7.31 -9.78 9.99
CA LEU A 215 -7.78 -8.89 11.06
C LEU A 215 -8.85 -9.55 11.92
N ASP A 216 -9.90 -10.10 11.30
CA ASP A 216 -11.02 -10.77 11.96
C ASP A 216 -10.53 -11.91 12.87
N LYS A 217 -9.65 -12.77 12.35
CA LYS A 217 -9.09 -13.91 13.10
C LYS A 217 -8.25 -13.51 14.32
N TYR A 218 -7.62 -12.35 14.28
CA TYR A 218 -6.73 -11.85 15.35
C TYR A 218 -7.29 -10.61 16.07
N GLN A 219 -8.62 -10.41 16.05
CA GLN A 219 -9.23 -9.40 16.90
C GLN A 219 -9.04 -9.76 18.37
N GLU A 220 -9.31 -11.00 18.77
CA GLU A 220 -9.32 -11.37 20.20
C GLU A 220 -7.96 -11.86 20.75
N ARG A 221 -6.93 -11.99 19.89
CA ARG A 221 -5.61 -12.49 20.29
C ARG A 221 -4.49 -11.76 19.53
N PRO A 222 -3.35 -11.45 20.19
CA PRO A 222 -2.26 -10.75 19.52
C PRO A 222 -1.63 -11.63 18.43
N PHE A 223 -1.27 -11.00 17.31
CA PHE A 223 -0.48 -11.63 16.25
C PHE A 223 1.00 -11.27 16.44
N PRO A 224 1.95 -12.23 16.34
CA PRO A 224 3.38 -11.98 16.56
C PRO A 224 4.06 -11.28 15.36
N HIS A 225 3.62 -10.08 15.00
CA HIS A 225 4.27 -9.24 14.00
C HIS A 225 5.32 -8.31 14.63
N LEU A 226 6.09 -7.60 13.79
CA LEU A 226 7.21 -6.74 14.20
C LEU A 226 6.82 -5.74 15.31
N ILE A 227 5.76 -4.96 15.11
CA ILE A 227 5.32 -3.94 16.09
C ILE A 227 4.97 -4.57 17.45
N ASN A 228 4.26 -5.72 17.44
CA ASN A 228 3.89 -6.42 18.67
C ASN A 228 5.14 -6.91 19.42
N TYR A 229 6.13 -7.45 18.70
CA TYR A 229 7.42 -7.81 19.28
C TYR A 229 8.11 -6.60 19.91
N LEU A 230 8.23 -5.47 19.19
CA LEU A 230 8.88 -4.25 19.72
C LEU A 230 8.14 -3.68 20.93
N HIS A 231 6.81 -3.64 20.90
CA HIS A 231 6.00 -3.28 22.06
C HIS A 231 6.33 -4.19 23.25
N ASP A 232 6.39 -5.50 23.07
CA ASP A 232 6.71 -6.44 24.15
C ASP A 232 8.18 -6.30 24.63
N GLN A 233 9.06 -5.72 23.80
CA GLN A 233 10.41 -5.29 24.17
C GLN A 233 10.43 -3.92 24.88
N GLY A 234 9.29 -3.30 25.14
CA GLY A 234 9.18 -2.02 25.86
C GLY A 234 9.40 -0.78 24.99
N TYR A 235 9.26 -0.91 23.67
CA TYR A 235 9.20 0.26 22.79
C TYR A 235 7.85 0.96 22.94
N ARG A 236 7.85 2.30 22.87
CA ARG A 236 6.63 3.07 22.58
C ARG A 236 6.35 3.04 21.09
N THR A 237 5.14 2.67 20.69
CA THR A 237 4.82 2.48 19.26
C THR A 237 3.86 3.55 18.74
N TYR A 238 4.31 4.29 17.74
CA TYR A 238 3.58 5.39 17.11
C TYR A 238 3.20 5.05 15.68
N ARG A 239 1.97 5.40 15.30
CA ARG A 239 1.53 5.42 13.90
C ARG A 239 1.09 6.80 13.49
N LEU A 240 1.78 7.39 12.52
CA LEU A 240 1.38 8.63 11.90
C LEU A 240 0.40 8.37 10.75
N SER A 241 -0.75 9.06 10.78
CA SER A 241 -1.79 9.04 9.75
C SER A 241 -2.23 10.46 9.44
N SER A 242 -1.56 11.10 8.47
CA SER A 242 -1.75 12.51 8.12
C SER A 242 -2.92 12.79 7.17
N ILE A 243 -3.63 11.75 6.72
CA ILE A 243 -4.81 11.90 5.85
C ILE A 243 -5.95 12.60 6.59
N GLY A 244 -6.50 13.68 6.01
CA GLY A 244 -7.58 14.46 6.62
C GLY A 244 -8.93 13.75 6.72
N THR A 245 -9.07 12.57 6.14
CA THR A 245 -10.24 11.70 6.32
C THR A 245 -9.93 10.66 7.39
N GLU A 246 -10.32 10.96 8.63
CA GLU A 246 -10.10 10.07 9.76
C GLU A 246 -10.98 8.82 9.71
N LEU A 247 -10.46 7.74 10.28
CA LEU A 247 -11.19 6.49 10.44
C LEU A 247 -12.29 6.67 11.49
N ASP A 248 -13.41 5.96 11.33
CA ASP A 248 -14.38 5.90 12.42
C ASP A 248 -13.81 5.11 13.61
N GLN A 249 -14.33 5.42 14.81
CA GLN A 249 -13.80 4.89 16.07
C GLN A 249 -13.79 3.36 16.11
N ASN A 250 -14.74 2.68 15.48
CA ASN A 250 -14.78 1.23 15.49
C ASN A 250 -13.68 0.64 14.60
N THR A 251 -13.51 1.17 13.38
CA THR A 251 -12.42 0.75 12.48
C THR A 251 -11.06 1.04 13.09
N LEU A 252 -10.89 2.22 13.70
CA LEU A 252 -9.65 2.59 14.39
C LEU A 252 -9.36 1.60 15.54
N ALA A 253 -10.34 1.29 16.38
CA ALA A 253 -10.18 0.34 17.47
C ALA A 253 -9.79 -1.06 16.98
N THR A 254 -10.42 -1.56 15.90
CA THR A 254 -10.04 -2.84 15.28
C THR A 254 -8.58 -2.84 14.84
N TYR A 255 -8.11 -1.77 14.20
CA TYR A 255 -6.72 -1.72 13.76
C TYR A 255 -5.75 -1.53 14.94
N GLN A 256 -6.12 -0.74 15.95
CA GLN A 256 -5.33 -0.56 17.18
C GLN A 256 -5.12 -1.88 17.90
N GLN A 257 -6.17 -2.70 17.99
CA GLN A 257 -6.10 -4.01 18.61
C GLN A 257 -5.18 -4.97 17.86
N PHE A 258 -5.24 -4.95 16.52
CA PHE A 258 -4.37 -5.81 15.70
C PHE A 258 -2.91 -5.36 15.75
N TYR A 259 -2.62 -4.10 15.42
CA TYR A 259 -1.23 -3.61 15.31
C TYR A 259 -0.57 -3.24 16.65
N ARG A 260 -1.36 -3.00 17.70
CA ARG A 260 -0.89 -2.52 19.01
C ARG A 260 0.06 -1.32 18.93
N PHE A 261 -0.37 -0.31 18.19
CA PHE A 261 0.22 1.03 18.34
C PHE A 261 -0.27 1.66 19.64
N ASP A 262 0.63 2.15 20.48
CA ASP A 262 0.29 2.90 21.70
C ASP A 262 -0.40 4.21 21.36
N GLN A 263 0.09 4.90 20.33
CA GLN A 263 -0.46 6.16 19.87
C GLN A 263 -0.63 6.18 18.36
N TRP A 264 -1.83 6.56 17.93
CA TRP A 264 -2.13 6.84 16.54
C TRP A 264 -2.25 8.35 16.38
N LEU A 265 -1.20 8.97 15.84
CA LEU A 265 -1.16 10.40 15.56
C LEU A 265 -1.96 10.65 14.29
N GLN A 266 -3.21 11.08 14.45
CA GLN A 266 -4.12 11.34 13.34
C GLN A 266 -3.97 12.78 12.84
N PHE A 267 -4.64 13.10 11.73
CA PHE A 267 -4.62 14.44 11.15
C PHE A 267 -5.03 15.52 12.17
N SER A 268 -6.08 15.28 12.97
CA SER A 268 -6.51 16.23 13.99
C SER A 268 -5.49 16.47 15.10
N ASP A 269 -4.57 15.52 15.34
CA ASP A 269 -3.51 15.66 16.33
C ASP A 269 -2.34 16.52 15.82
N LEU A 270 -2.22 16.76 14.51
CA LEU A 270 -1.10 17.51 13.92
C LEU A 270 -1.25 19.04 14.01
N ASP A 271 -2.42 19.54 14.40
CA ASP A 271 -2.74 20.98 14.50
C ASP A 271 -2.37 21.77 13.22
N TYR A 272 -2.65 21.20 12.05
CA TYR A 272 -2.35 21.81 10.75
C TYR A 272 -3.58 22.49 10.15
N ASP A 273 -3.50 23.80 9.89
CA ASP A 273 -4.58 24.62 9.32
C ASP A 273 -4.25 25.18 7.92
N GLY A 274 -3.18 24.69 7.29
CA GLY A 274 -2.70 25.14 5.98
C GLY A 274 -3.30 24.43 4.76
N PRO A 275 -2.70 24.63 3.56
CA PRO A 275 -3.11 23.93 2.34
C PRO A 275 -2.88 22.42 2.41
N LEU A 276 -3.87 21.67 1.92
CA LEU A 276 -3.80 20.20 1.84
C LEU A 276 -3.52 19.73 0.41
N TYR A 277 -2.86 18.59 0.29
CA TYR A 277 -2.37 18.04 -0.98
C TYR A 277 -2.81 16.59 -1.18
N GLY A 278 -2.81 16.13 -2.44
CA GLY A 278 -3.07 14.73 -2.80
C GLY A 278 -4.56 14.31 -2.80
N TRP A 279 -4.78 13.00 -2.92
CA TRP A 279 -6.09 12.35 -2.73
C TRP A 279 -6.21 11.88 -1.29
N GLY A 280 -7.35 12.14 -0.64
CA GLY A 280 -7.41 12.10 0.82
C GLY A 280 -6.54 13.23 1.37
N PRO A 281 -6.99 14.50 1.23
CA PRO A 281 -6.11 15.66 1.40
C PRO A 281 -5.36 15.63 2.74
N SER A 282 -4.05 15.79 2.69
CA SER A 282 -3.13 15.74 3.84
C SER A 282 -2.23 16.97 3.87
N PRO A 283 -1.64 17.33 5.04
CA PRO A 283 -0.56 18.30 5.11
C PRO A 283 0.61 17.87 4.22
N PRO A 284 1.56 18.78 3.93
CA PRO A 284 2.83 18.35 3.38
C PRO A 284 3.48 17.33 4.31
N ASP A 285 4.04 16.24 3.79
CA ASP A 285 4.66 15.18 4.60
C ASP A 285 5.82 15.72 5.44
N GLN A 286 6.47 16.80 4.98
CA GLN A 286 7.45 17.57 5.75
C GLN A 286 6.85 18.12 7.05
N TYR A 287 5.65 18.69 7.03
CA TYR A 287 4.98 19.15 8.24
C TYR A 287 4.58 17.96 9.10
N ALA A 288 3.88 16.98 8.52
CA ALA A 288 3.30 15.87 9.27
C ALA A 288 4.36 15.07 10.05
N LEU A 289 5.49 14.76 9.40
CA LEU A 289 6.57 13.99 10.02
C LEU A 289 7.28 14.76 11.13
N ASN A 290 7.64 16.03 10.89
CA ASN A 290 8.31 16.85 11.90
C ASN A 290 7.38 17.22 13.08
N ALA A 291 6.10 17.44 12.83
CA ALA A 291 5.12 17.69 13.89
C ALA A 291 4.91 16.45 14.76
N ALA A 292 4.87 15.25 14.15
CA ALA A 292 4.80 13.99 14.89
C ALA A 292 6.04 13.78 15.76
N GLU A 293 7.24 14.01 15.23
CA GLU A 293 8.49 13.87 15.98
C GLU A 293 8.54 14.84 17.18
N ALA A 294 8.21 16.11 16.97
CA ALA A 294 8.14 17.10 18.04
C ALA A 294 7.15 16.70 19.16
N GLN A 295 6.06 16.01 18.83
CA GLN A 295 5.12 15.49 19.82
C GLN A 295 5.67 14.28 20.57
N ILE A 296 6.38 13.38 19.88
CA ILE A 296 7.04 12.22 20.48
C ILE A 296 8.09 12.70 21.49
N GLU A 297 8.97 13.62 21.10
CA GLU A 297 9.98 14.24 21.96
C GLU A 297 9.34 14.94 23.17
N ALA A 298 8.28 15.73 22.95
CA ALA A 298 7.58 16.44 24.02
C ALA A 298 6.91 15.52 25.03
N SER A 299 6.60 14.27 24.66
CA SER A 299 6.04 13.27 25.57
C SER A 299 7.03 12.77 26.65
N GLY A 300 8.33 13.12 26.51
CA GLY A 300 9.31 13.11 27.59
C GLY A 300 9.61 11.74 28.22
N GLY A 301 9.88 10.71 27.42
CA GLY A 301 10.28 9.39 27.91
C GLY A 301 11.60 8.90 27.33
N ASP A 302 12.44 8.29 28.17
CA ASP A 302 13.68 7.61 27.74
C ASP A 302 13.43 6.22 27.12
N ALA A 303 12.17 5.88 26.84
CA ALA A 303 11.82 4.59 26.27
C ALA A 303 12.06 4.63 24.76
N PRO A 304 12.70 3.60 24.17
CA PRO A 304 12.91 3.57 22.73
C PRO A 304 11.56 3.59 22.00
N HIS A 305 11.50 4.15 20.80
CA HIS A 305 10.27 4.22 20.03
C HIS A 305 10.35 3.60 18.65
N LEU A 306 9.18 3.18 18.17
CA LEU A 306 8.93 2.89 16.77
C LEU A 306 8.02 3.98 16.22
N LEU A 307 8.45 4.68 15.16
CA LEU A 307 7.55 5.49 14.34
C LEU A 307 7.23 4.77 13.03
N PHE A 308 5.96 4.44 12.82
CA PHE A 308 5.44 3.96 11.54
C PHE A 308 4.76 5.09 10.79
N PHE A 309 5.15 5.32 9.53
CA PHE A 309 4.50 6.29 8.66
C PHE A 309 4.41 5.76 7.23
N LEU A 310 3.28 6.01 6.56
CA LEU A 310 3.14 5.90 5.12
C LEU A 310 3.01 7.33 4.57
N THR A 311 3.98 7.80 3.79
CA THR A 311 3.93 9.13 3.17
C THR A 311 2.67 9.29 2.32
N GLN A 312 2.23 10.52 2.05
CA GLN A 312 0.95 10.77 1.36
C GLN A 312 1.13 11.60 0.09
N ASN A 313 2.14 12.47 0.03
CA ASN A 313 2.23 13.50 -1.01
C ASN A 313 2.65 12.95 -2.38
N SER A 314 3.26 11.77 -2.44
CA SER A 314 3.49 11.01 -3.66
C SER A 314 2.32 10.11 -4.09
N HIS A 315 1.16 10.18 -3.42
CA HIS A 315 -0.06 9.52 -3.88
C HIS A 315 -0.65 10.22 -5.13
N TYR A 316 -1.20 9.43 -6.07
CA TYR A 316 -1.97 9.98 -7.20
C TYR A 316 -3.10 10.89 -6.67
N PRO A 317 -3.34 12.10 -7.23
CA PRO A 317 -3.08 12.53 -8.62
C PRO A 317 -1.79 13.31 -8.88
N TRP A 318 -0.86 13.42 -7.92
CA TRP A 318 0.36 14.24 -8.05
C TRP A 318 0.06 15.69 -8.46
N ASN A 319 -0.88 16.30 -7.73
CA ASN A 319 -1.09 17.73 -7.82
C ASN A 319 0.19 18.47 -7.40
N PRO A 320 0.38 19.73 -7.85
CA PRO A 320 1.54 20.52 -7.43
C PRO A 320 1.69 20.56 -5.90
N LEU A 321 2.87 20.16 -5.43
CA LEU A 321 3.29 20.19 -4.03
C LEU A 321 3.99 21.52 -3.72
N PRO A 322 4.10 21.92 -2.44
CA PRO A 322 4.92 23.06 -2.08
C PRO A 322 6.40 22.72 -2.31
N THR A 323 7.24 23.74 -2.38
CA THR A 323 8.68 23.53 -2.21
C THR A 323 8.97 23.17 -0.76
N LEU A 324 10.02 22.38 -0.52
CA LEU A 324 10.51 22.17 0.84
C LEU A 324 10.82 23.51 1.50
N ALA A 325 10.32 23.69 2.71
CA ALA A 325 10.57 24.86 3.52
C ALA A 325 11.81 24.65 4.39
N ASP A 326 12.58 25.70 4.65
CA ASP A 326 13.70 25.63 5.61
C ASP A 326 13.18 25.43 7.05
N ASP A 327 12.00 25.95 7.36
CA ASP A 327 11.28 25.68 8.61
C ASP A 327 9.87 25.19 8.26
N TRP A 328 9.60 23.93 8.62
CA TRP A 328 8.31 23.27 8.36
C TRP A 328 7.13 24.01 9.01
N ARG A 329 7.37 24.80 10.07
CA ARG A 329 6.33 25.61 10.75
C ARG A 329 5.78 26.74 9.89
N THR A 330 6.42 27.04 8.77
CA THR A 330 5.95 28.05 7.79
C THR A 330 4.97 27.47 6.76
N LEU A 331 4.87 26.14 6.66
CA LEU A 331 4.00 25.46 5.70
C LEU A 331 2.50 25.76 5.87
N PRO A 332 1.96 26.01 7.09
CA PRO A 332 0.58 26.43 7.26
C PRO A 332 0.24 27.77 6.58
N ASP A 333 1.21 28.69 6.49
CA ASP A 333 1.02 30.03 5.95
C ASP A 333 1.06 30.09 4.40
N LEU A 334 1.30 28.96 3.75
CA LEU A 334 1.38 28.90 2.29
C LEU A 334 0.02 29.19 1.63
N PRO A 335 0.02 29.83 0.45
CA PRO A 335 -1.21 30.02 -0.30
C PRO A 335 -1.78 28.67 -0.76
N GLN A 336 -3.11 28.61 -0.86
CA GLN A 336 -3.80 27.43 -1.38
C GLN A 336 -3.30 27.09 -2.80
N PRO A 337 -3.01 25.80 -3.10
CA PRO A 337 -2.57 25.40 -4.42
C PRO A 337 -3.67 25.69 -5.46
N PRO A 338 -3.28 26.01 -6.70
CA PRO A 338 -4.25 26.20 -7.77
C PRO A 338 -5.05 24.91 -7.99
N ALA A 339 -6.33 25.05 -8.34
CA ALA A 339 -7.15 23.90 -8.70
C ALA A 339 -6.52 23.15 -9.89
N PRO A 340 -6.53 21.80 -9.88
CA PRO A 340 -5.98 21.04 -10.97
C PRO A 340 -6.73 21.35 -12.28
N PRO A 341 -6.05 21.32 -13.44
CA PRO A 341 -6.67 21.58 -14.72
C PRO A 341 -7.80 20.58 -15.00
N ALA A 342 -8.86 21.04 -15.68
CA ALA A 342 -10.00 20.20 -16.03
C ALA A 342 -9.64 19.11 -17.06
N GLU A 343 -8.65 19.38 -17.91
CA GLU A 343 -8.14 18.42 -18.88
C GLU A 343 -7.16 17.44 -18.22
N ARG A 344 -7.29 16.16 -18.56
CA ARG A 344 -6.39 15.13 -18.03
C ARG A 344 -5.01 15.29 -18.68
N PRO A 345 -3.92 15.38 -17.90
CA PRO A 345 -2.58 15.45 -18.44
C PRO A 345 -2.24 14.20 -19.26
N SER A 346 -1.34 14.36 -20.23
CA SER A 346 -0.74 13.22 -20.94
C SER A 346 0.07 12.35 -19.99
N TYR A 347 0.31 11.08 -20.37
CA TYR A 347 1.12 10.18 -19.55
C TYR A 347 2.56 10.69 -19.32
N ASP A 348 3.13 11.42 -20.29
CA ASP A 348 4.45 12.03 -20.13
C ASP A 348 4.46 13.11 -19.04
N VAL A 349 3.43 13.96 -19.01
CA VAL A 349 3.27 14.98 -17.96
C VAL A 349 2.99 14.34 -16.61
N LEU A 350 2.16 13.29 -16.55
CA LEU A 350 1.93 12.53 -15.32
C LEU A 350 3.21 11.93 -14.75
N ARG A 351 4.09 11.39 -15.59
CA ARG A 351 5.41 10.89 -15.18
C ARG A 351 6.29 11.97 -14.58
N GLN A 352 6.27 13.17 -15.14
CA GLN A 352 7.02 14.31 -14.60
C GLN A 352 6.45 14.78 -13.25
N HIS A 353 5.13 14.83 -13.12
CA HIS A 353 4.48 15.17 -11.85
C HIS A 353 4.80 14.14 -10.76
N TYR A 354 4.70 12.84 -11.09
CA TYR A 354 5.12 11.77 -10.19
C TYR A 354 6.59 11.88 -9.79
N MET A 355 7.50 12.10 -10.75
CA MET A 355 8.93 12.27 -10.45
C MET A 355 9.18 13.44 -9.49
N THR A 356 8.41 14.52 -9.63
CA THR A 356 8.47 15.67 -8.71
C THR A 356 7.95 15.28 -7.33
N ALA A 357 6.82 14.56 -7.26
CA ALA A 357 6.19 14.17 -6.00
C ALA A 357 7.02 13.15 -5.20
N VAL A 358 7.48 12.07 -5.84
CA VAL A 358 8.37 11.10 -5.17
C VAL A 358 9.72 11.74 -4.81
N GLY A 359 10.19 12.71 -5.60
CA GLY A 359 11.38 13.50 -5.27
C GLY A 359 11.20 14.40 -4.04
N TYR A 360 10.00 14.94 -3.84
CA TYR A 360 9.65 15.70 -2.64
C TYR A 360 9.66 14.80 -1.39
N ASP A 361 9.02 13.63 -1.44
CA ASP A 361 8.99 12.69 -0.32
C ASP A 361 10.40 12.21 0.05
N LEU A 362 11.21 11.80 -0.93
CA LEU A 362 12.56 11.32 -0.67
C LEU A 362 13.47 12.41 -0.09
N LYS A 363 13.35 13.66 -0.54
CA LYS A 363 14.07 14.79 0.06
C LYS A 363 13.58 15.07 1.47
N THR A 364 12.27 15.10 1.69
CA THR A 364 11.66 15.26 3.03
C THR A 364 12.23 14.23 4.01
N LEU A 365 12.27 12.96 3.62
CA LEU A 365 12.73 11.87 4.47
C LEU A 365 14.23 11.97 4.77
N VAL A 366 15.05 12.31 3.77
CA VAL A 366 16.50 12.47 3.98
C VAL A 366 16.81 13.70 4.81
N ASP A 367 16.09 14.80 4.62
CA ASP A 367 16.21 16.01 5.43
C ASP A 367 15.84 15.69 6.89
N PHE A 368 14.72 14.99 7.11
CA PHE A 368 14.31 14.51 8.43
C PHE A 368 15.37 13.61 9.10
N ILE A 369 15.91 12.62 8.38
CA ILE A 369 16.99 11.74 8.90
C ILE A 369 18.21 12.56 9.32
N VAL A 370 18.61 13.54 8.51
CA VAL A 370 19.81 14.35 8.78
C VAL A 370 19.60 15.32 9.95
N GLU A 371 18.39 15.87 10.08
CA GLU A 371 18.08 16.94 11.04
C GLU A 371 17.59 16.42 12.40
N GLN A 372 16.84 15.31 12.41
CA GLN A 372 16.21 14.76 13.62
C GLN A 372 16.82 13.42 14.05
N GLY A 373 17.55 12.72 13.18
CA GLY A 373 18.07 11.39 13.47
C GLY A 373 19.28 11.39 14.41
N ASP A 374 19.24 10.48 15.39
CA ASP A 374 20.27 10.30 16.41
C ASP A 374 21.28 9.17 16.07
N ASP A 375 22.35 9.07 16.87
CA ASP A 375 23.47 8.13 16.67
C ASP A 375 23.06 6.65 16.63
N ASN A 376 21.98 6.29 17.30
CA ASN A 376 21.53 4.90 17.41
C ASN A 376 20.36 4.56 16.49
N ASP A 377 19.83 5.51 15.72
CA ASP A 377 18.58 5.30 15.01
C ASP A 377 18.71 4.33 13.84
N LEU A 378 17.64 3.57 13.61
CA LEU A 378 17.47 2.71 12.45
C LEU A 378 16.28 3.19 11.61
N PHE A 379 16.58 3.77 10.46
CA PHE A 379 15.59 4.14 9.45
C PHE A 379 15.45 3.06 8.39
N ILE A 380 14.22 2.68 8.11
CA ILE A 380 13.84 1.71 7.08
C ILE A 380 12.89 2.43 6.14
N LEU A 381 13.39 2.85 4.97
CA LEU A 381 12.58 3.42 3.91
C LEU A 381 12.19 2.32 2.93
N ILE A 382 10.91 2.20 2.60
CA ILE A 382 10.44 1.16 1.69
C ILE A 382 9.29 1.65 0.81
N GLY A 383 9.37 1.42 -0.50
CA GLY A 383 8.21 1.64 -1.35
C GLY A 383 7.11 0.61 -1.08
N ASP A 384 5.86 1.04 -0.98
CA ASP A 384 4.72 0.16 -0.75
C ASP A 384 4.27 -0.59 -2.03
N HIS A 385 4.26 0.09 -3.18
CA HIS A 385 3.92 -0.46 -4.48
C HIS A 385 4.36 0.44 -5.66
N GLN A 386 4.16 -0.04 -6.89
CA GLN A 386 4.35 0.76 -8.11
C GLN A 386 3.32 1.89 -8.23
N PRO A 387 3.67 3.05 -8.83
CA PRO A 387 2.74 4.17 -9.06
C PRO A 387 1.77 3.86 -10.21
N ALA A 388 0.47 3.80 -9.90
CA ALA A 388 -0.57 3.60 -10.91
C ALA A 388 -0.54 4.71 -11.97
N ARG A 389 -0.77 4.38 -13.26
CA ARG A 389 -0.74 5.31 -14.41
C ARG A 389 0.64 5.84 -14.83
N VAL A 390 1.69 5.58 -14.05
CA VAL A 390 3.08 5.83 -14.44
C VAL A 390 3.76 4.52 -14.84
N ALA A 391 3.61 3.49 -14.02
CA ALA A 391 4.09 2.15 -14.30
C ALA A 391 3.11 1.37 -15.17
N ARG A 392 3.66 0.39 -15.91
CA ARG A 392 2.94 -0.71 -16.55
C ARG A 392 3.17 -1.98 -15.74
N TYR A 393 2.32 -2.98 -15.89
CA TYR A 393 2.59 -4.31 -15.31
C TYR A 393 3.88 -4.94 -15.82
N SER A 394 4.28 -4.64 -17.06
CA SER A 394 5.58 -5.07 -17.61
C SER A 394 6.77 -4.40 -16.91
N ASP A 395 6.52 -3.32 -16.15
CA ASP A 395 7.53 -2.64 -15.37
C ASP A 395 7.69 -3.29 -13.96
N GLY A 396 7.18 -4.50 -13.75
CA GLY A 396 7.39 -5.29 -12.55
C GLY A 396 6.64 -4.81 -11.30
N TRP A 397 7.04 -5.38 -10.16
CA TRP A 397 6.41 -5.17 -8.84
C TRP A 397 7.41 -4.74 -7.77
N ASP A 398 8.70 -4.69 -8.10
CA ASP A 398 9.77 -4.37 -7.16
C ASP A 398 9.68 -2.93 -6.67
N THR A 399 9.92 -2.71 -5.38
CA THR A 399 10.09 -1.40 -4.77
C THR A 399 11.46 -1.31 -4.11
N PRO A 400 12.08 -0.12 -4.04
CA PRO A 400 13.33 0.06 -3.31
C PRO A 400 13.12 -0.10 -1.80
N VAL A 401 14.14 -0.64 -1.13
CA VAL A 401 14.26 -0.72 0.33
C VAL A 401 15.61 -0.10 0.71
N HIS A 402 15.62 0.81 1.68
CA HIS A 402 16.82 1.46 2.19
C HIS A 402 16.89 1.27 3.71
N ILE A 403 17.98 0.66 4.17
CA ILE A 403 18.35 0.58 5.58
C ILE A 403 19.38 1.68 5.83
N ILE A 404 19.09 2.58 6.76
CA ILE A 404 19.91 3.77 7.02
C ILE A 404 20.15 3.88 8.53
N SER A 405 21.41 3.98 8.94
CA SER A 405 21.81 4.19 10.34
C SER A 405 23.22 4.79 10.40
N ARG A 406 23.54 5.52 11.47
CA ARG A 406 24.92 5.92 11.79
C ARG A 406 25.76 4.72 12.25
N ASN A 407 25.12 3.66 12.74
CA ASN A 407 25.78 2.40 13.06
C ASN A 407 26.06 1.59 11.78
N ALA A 408 27.27 1.75 11.24
CA ALA A 408 27.70 1.06 10.03
C ALA A 408 27.71 -0.48 10.18
N ASP A 409 28.00 -1.00 11.38
CA ASP A 409 28.02 -2.45 11.63
C ASP A 409 26.60 -3.04 11.55
N LEU A 410 25.60 -2.32 12.06
CA LEU A 410 24.19 -2.69 11.93
C LEU A 410 23.75 -2.72 10.46
N VAL A 411 24.12 -1.68 9.68
CA VAL A 411 23.81 -1.60 8.24
C VAL A 411 24.48 -2.75 7.48
N ASP A 412 25.75 -3.02 7.78
CA ASP A 412 26.53 -4.07 7.14
C ASP A 412 26.00 -5.50 7.44
N ALA A 413 25.29 -5.67 8.56
CA ALA A 413 24.68 -6.94 8.95
C ALA A 413 23.55 -7.40 8.01
N PHE A 414 22.98 -6.51 7.19
CA PHE A 414 21.94 -6.86 6.20
C PHE A 414 22.50 -7.50 4.92
N ARG A 415 23.74 -7.16 4.56
CA ARG A 415 24.35 -7.55 3.27
C ARG A 415 24.45 -9.05 2.99
N PRO A 416 24.63 -9.95 3.98
CA PRO A 416 24.70 -11.38 3.70
C PRO A 416 23.41 -12.02 3.18
N TYR A 417 22.26 -11.32 3.27
CA TYR A 417 20.94 -11.92 3.04
C TYR A 417 20.35 -11.64 1.65
N ALA A 418 20.48 -10.41 1.16
CA ALA A 418 20.01 -10.00 -0.17
C ALA A 418 21.07 -9.15 -0.88
N ASP A 419 20.85 -8.84 -2.15
CA ASP A 419 21.74 -7.99 -2.95
C ASP A 419 21.61 -6.52 -2.50
N PHE A 420 22.31 -6.18 -1.42
CA PHE A 420 22.37 -4.84 -0.84
C PHE A 420 23.57 -4.05 -1.37
N SER A 421 23.32 -2.82 -1.83
CA SER A 421 24.36 -1.86 -2.25
C SER A 421 24.53 -0.71 -1.25
N HIS A 422 25.68 -0.04 -1.28
CA HIS A 422 25.98 1.15 -0.48
C HIS A 422 25.47 2.47 -1.11
N SER A 423 24.49 2.39 -2.00
CA SER A 423 23.92 3.53 -2.71
C SER A 423 22.40 3.54 -2.54
N LEU A 424 21.77 4.71 -2.58
CA LEU A 424 20.31 4.80 -2.73
C LEU A 424 19.83 4.33 -4.11
N SER A 425 20.71 4.34 -5.12
CA SER A 425 20.36 3.82 -6.44
C SER A 425 20.28 2.29 -6.41
N THR A 426 19.11 1.74 -6.70
CA THR A 426 18.90 0.29 -6.83
C THR A 426 18.89 -0.18 -8.27
N ARG A 427 19.31 0.65 -9.23
CA ARG A 427 19.26 0.38 -10.69
C ARG A 427 19.72 -1.04 -11.04
N ASP A 428 20.89 -1.42 -10.54
CA ASP A 428 21.60 -2.65 -10.91
C ASP A 428 21.32 -3.81 -9.93
N ILE A 429 20.37 -3.63 -9.02
CA ILE A 429 19.94 -4.65 -8.05
C ILE A 429 18.90 -5.58 -8.70
N THR A 430 19.06 -6.88 -8.49
CA THR A 430 18.02 -7.88 -8.79
C THR A 430 17.25 -8.19 -7.50
N ALA A 431 15.93 -8.03 -7.51
CA ALA A 431 15.11 -8.33 -6.36
C ALA A 431 15.14 -9.85 -6.06
N THR A 432 15.59 -10.20 -4.86
CA THR A 432 15.52 -11.57 -4.32
C THR A 432 14.61 -11.65 -3.10
N LEU A 433 14.11 -10.51 -2.64
CA LEU A 433 13.30 -10.34 -1.45
C LEU A 433 11.87 -10.00 -1.86
N HIS A 434 10.88 -10.48 -1.13
CA HIS A 434 9.50 -10.00 -1.18
C HIS A 434 9.22 -9.14 0.05
N HIS A 435 8.18 -8.29 0.04
CA HIS A 435 7.84 -7.50 1.24
C HIS A 435 7.71 -8.37 2.49
N GLU A 436 6.97 -9.48 2.40
CA GLU A 436 6.84 -10.44 3.50
C GLU A 436 8.17 -11.01 3.99
N GLY A 437 9.21 -11.07 3.14
CA GLY A 437 10.53 -11.51 3.59
C GLY A 437 11.25 -10.53 4.51
N LEU A 438 10.86 -9.25 4.51
CA LEU A 438 11.47 -8.21 5.36
C LEU A 438 11.31 -8.50 6.84
N TYR A 439 10.18 -9.09 7.25
CA TYR A 439 9.97 -9.45 8.65
C TYR A 439 11.08 -10.38 9.16
N SER A 440 11.32 -11.48 8.45
CA SER A 440 12.35 -12.46 8.82
C SER A 440 13.76 -11.85 8.78
N LEU A 441 14.03 -10.98 7.79
CA LEU A 441 15.30 -10.28 7.65
C LEU A 441 15.57 -9.34 8.83
N LEU A 442 14.62 -8.46 9.13
CA LEU A 442 14.73 -7.46 10.21
C LEU A 442 14.87 -8.15 11.56
N MET A 443 13.98 -9.10 11.86
CA MET A 443 14.03 -9.84 13.12
C MET A 443 15.36 -10.60 13.27
N ARG A 444 15.85 -11.23 12.20
CA ARG A 444 17.12 -11.95 12.25
C ARG A 444 18.31 -11.02 12.48
N VAL A 445 18.39 -9.88 11.80
CA VAL A 445 19.47 -8.92 11.99
C VAL A 445 19.41 -8.31 13.40
N LEU A 446 18.26 -7.80 13.83
CA LEU A 446 18.09 -7.21 15.16
C LEU A 446 18.43 -8.19 16.28
N LEU A 447 17.97 -9.43 16.20
CA LEU A 447 18.25 -10.45 17.22
C LEU A 447 19.68 -10.97 17.18
N THR A 448 20.31 -11.04 16.00
CA THR A 448 21.72 -11.44 15.90
C THR A 448 22.63 -10.36 16.48
N GLN A 449 22.34 -9.08 16.22
CA GLN A 449 23.17 -7.97 16.68
C GLN A 449 22.89 -7.59 18.13
N TYR A 450 21.61 -7.59 18.54
CA TYR A 450 21.18 -7.04 19.81
C TYR A 450 20.42 -8.02 20.69
N GLY A 451 20.12 -9.24 20.24
CA GLY A 451 19.41 -10.24 21.05
C GLY A 451 20.25 -10.78 22.20
N SER A 452 19.58 -11.09 23.31
CA SER A 452 20.16 -11.76 24.49
C SER A 452 20.62 -13.20 24.20
N ASP A 453 20.03 -13.83 23.19
CA ASP A 453 20.45 -15.11 22.63
C ASP A 453 20.62 -14.99 21.10
N PRO A 454 21.82 -14.67 20.60
CA PRO A 454 22.06 -14.50 19.16
C PRO A 454 21.85 -15.77 18.31
N THR A 455 21.60 -16.93 18.94
CA THR A 455 21.32 -18.20 18.25
C THR A 455 19.83 -18.45 18.05
N ASN A 456 18.97 -17.82 18.87
CA ASN A 456 17.52 -17.90 18.77
C ASN A 456 16.99 -16.77 17.87
N VAL A 457 17.08 -16.98 16.56
CA VAL A 457 16.68 -16.03 15.51
C VAL A 457 15.80 -16.75 14.47
N PRO A 458 14.90 -16.04 13.76
CA PRO A 458 14.13 -16.67 12.68
C PRO A 458 15.02 -17.18 11.56
N ASP A 459 14.58 -18.24 10.88
CA ASP A 459 15.08 -18.58 9.56
C ASP A 459 14.89 -17.42 8.59
N TYR A 460 15.89 -17.17 7.74
CA TYR A 460 15.75 -16.18 6.69
C TYR A 460 14.81 -16.70 5.60
N ALA A 461 13.67 -16.04 5.44
CA ALA A 461 12.61 -16.42 4.52
C ALA A 461 12.36 -15.29 3.51
N PRO A 462 13.17 -15.16 2.44
CA PRO A 462 13.08 -14.03 1.50
C PRO A 462 11.72 -13.91 0.79
N GLY A 463 10.99 -15.01 0.62
CA GLY A 463 9.62 -15.03 0.07
C GLY A 463 8.51 -15.01 1.12
N GLY A 464 8.85 -14.73 2.39
CA GLY A 464 7.94 -14.83 3.53
C GLY A 464 7.72 -16.26 4.03
N PHE A 465 6.93 -16.38 5.09
CA PHE A 465 6.54 -17.68 5.63
C PHE A 465 5.47 -18.31 4.73
N VAL A 466 5.64 -19.60 4.46
CA VAL A 466 4.74 -20.39 3.64
C VAL A 466 3.84 -21.21 4.56
N ASP A 467 2.53 -21.20 4.31
CA ASP A 467 1.53 -22.04 4.99
C ASP A 467 1.69 -23.55 4.71
#